data_AF-A0A142D898-F1
#
_entry.id   AF-A0A142D898-F1
#
_cell.length_a   1.000
_cell.length_b   1.000
_cell.length_c   1.000
_cell.angle_alpha   90.00
_cell.angle_beta   90.00
_cell.angle_gamma   90.00
#
_symmetry.space_group_name_H-M   'P 1'
#
loop_
_entity.id
_entity.type
_entity.pdbx_description
1 polymer ?
#
loop_
_entity_poly.entity_id
_entity_poly.type
_entity_poly.pdbx_seq_one_letter_code
_entity_poly.pdbx_strand_id
1 'polypeptide(L)'
;DITEERLYQNIFASHFGQLAIIFLWTSGNLFHVAWQGNFESWIQDPLHVRPIAHAILDPHFGQSAVEAFTRGGAIGPVNIAYSGVYQGGYTIGLPTNGDLYTGALFLLLLSAISLIASWLPLQPKWKPSVSWFKNAESRLNHHLSGLFGVSSLAWTGHLVHVAIPGSRGEYVKWNNFLDVLPYPQGLGPLFMGQWNLYAQTPDSSSHLFGTSQGAGTAIPPLLGGFHPQTQSLWLTDIAHHHLAIAFLFLGAGHMYRTNFGIGHSIKDLLEAHIPPGGRLGRGHRGLYDTINNSLHFQLGLALASLGVISSLEAQHMYSLPGYAFIAQDFTTPGALYTHHQYIAGFIKTGAFGPGAIFFIRDYHSEPNEDNVMARMFNHKGTIIFPLSWANLFLGFHTFGLYVHKDVMLAFGNSEKQILIEPIIGQRIPFAQGKNLYGFEVLLFSTNNPAFKAGRSIRLPGWLKAINENSNSLFLTIGPGDFLVHQAIALGLHTNTLILVKGALDARGSKLIPNKKDFGYSFPCDGPGRGGTCDIFAWDAIY
;
A
#
# COMPACT_ATOMS: atom_id res chain seq x y z
N ASP A 1 -38.05 7.61 3.18
CA ASP A 1 -37.10 7.00 4.15
C ASP A 1 -36.17 6.00 3.47
N ILE A 2 -34.91 5.97 3.90
CA ILE A 2 -33.91 5.00 3.45
C ILE A 2 -34.00 3.78 4.38
N THR A 3 -34.34 2.61 3.84
CA THR A 3 -34.29 1.34 4.57
C THR A 3 -32.86 0.79 4.58
N GLU A 4 -32.53 -0.05 5.57
CA GLU A 4 -31.20 -0.71 5.65
C GLU A 4 -30.90 -1.49 4.37
N GLU A 5 -31.86 -2.28 3.88
CA GLU A 5 -31.71 -3.04 2.65
C GLU A 5 -31.35 -2.14 1.45
N ARG A 6 -32.10 -1.04 1.27
CA ARG A 6 -31.86 -0.10 0.17
C ARG A 6 -30.50 0.60 0.31
N LEU A 7 -30.06 0.87 1.55
CA LEU A 7 -28.73 1.43 1.82
C LEU A 7 -27.62 0.49 1.30
N TYR A 8 -27.64 -0.78 1.70
CA TYR A 8 -26.63 -1.76 1.25
C TYR A 8 -26.64 -1.96 -0.26
N GLN A 9 -27.83 -2.05 -0.88
CA GLN A 9 -27.96 -2.22 -2.34
C GLN A 9 -27.40 -1.02 -3.11
N ASN A 10 -27.69 0.21 -2.66
CA ASN A 10 -27.14 1.41 -3.28
C ASN A 10 -25.62 1.47 -3.15
N ILE A 11 -25.06 1.16 -1.97
CA ILE A 11 -23.60 1.12 -1.75
C ILE A 11 -22.95 0.08 -2.67
N PHE A 12 -23.54 -1.10 -2.76
CA PHE A 12 -23.02 -2.18 -3.62
C PHE A 12 -22.98 -1.77 -5.09
N ALA A 13 -24.05 -1.16 -5.60
CA ALA A 13 -24.07 -0.62 -6.96
C ALA A 13 -23.00 0.47 -7.15
N SER A 14 -22.84 1.38 -6.18
CA SER A 14 -21.82 2.43 -6.21
C SER A 14 -20.39 1.86 -6.25
N HIS A 15 -20.11 0.76 -5.54
CA HIS A 15 -18.79 0.10 -5.60
C HIS A 15 -18.45 -0.38 -7.02
N PHE A 16 -19.39 -1.00 -7.73
CA PHE A 16 -19.19 -1.39 -9.12
C PHE A 16 -19.04 -0.19 -10.06
N GLY A 17 -19.78 0.91 -9.80
CA GLY A 17 -19.58 2.17 -10.51
C GLY A 17 -18.16 2.70 -10.33
N GLN A 18 -17.64 2.69 -9.10
CA GLN A 18 -16.26 3.10 -8.81
C GLN A 18 -15.22 2.19 -9.48
N LEU A 19 -15.44 0.86 -9.49
CA LEU A 19 -14.58 -0.08 -10.22
C LEU A 19 -14.54 0.21 -11.72
N ALA A 20 -15.70 0.53 -12.32
CA ALA A 20 -15.76 0.90 -13.72
C ALA A 20 -14.92 2.15 -14.04
N ILE A 21 -14.93 3.15 -13.15
CA ILE A 21 -14.10 4.36 -13.29
C ILE A 21 -12.61 4.00 -13.22
N ILE A 22 -12.22 3.14 -12.27
CA ILE A 22 -10.82 2.69 -12.14
C ILE A 22 -10.36 1.98 -13.43
N PHE A 23 -11.14 1.01 -13.94
CA PHE A 23 -10.79 0.32 -15.17
C PHE A 23 -10.72 1.25 -16.38
N LEU A 24 -11.65 2.21 -16.49
CA LEU A 24 -11.65 3.20 -17.55
C LEU A 24 -10.42 4.13 -17.47
N TRP A 25 -10.05 4.57 -16.27
CA TRP A 25 -8.87 5.37 -16.04
C TRP A 25 -7.58 4.62 -16.44
N THR A 26 -7.45 3.36 -16.01
CA THR A 26 -6.30 2.52 -16.41
C THR A 26 -6.29 2.28 -17.93
N SER A 27 -7.46 2.03 -18.54
CA SER A 27 -7.60 1.95 -20.00
C SER A 27 -7.12 3.21 -20.71
N GLY A 28 -7.49 4.40 -20.20
CA GLY A 28 -7.07 5.68 -20.76
C GLY A 28 -5.55 5.86 -20.73
N ASN A 29 -4.92 5.52 -19.60
CA ASN A 29 -3.46 5.56 -19.49
C ASN A 29 -2.77 4.66 -20.53
N LEU A 30 -3.20 3.40 -20.66
CA LEU A 30 -2.63 2.49 -21.66
C LEU A 30 -2.87 2.97 -23.09
N PHE A 31 -4.08 3.46 -23.38
CA PHE A 31 -4.46 3.95 -24.70
C PHE A 31 -3.61 5.16 -25.13
N HIS A 32 -3.45 6.17 -24.27
CA HIS A 32 -2.67 7.36 -24.60
C HIS A 32 -1.19 7.04 -24.78
N VAL A 33 -0.63 6.14 -23.97
CA VAL A 33 0.75 5.68 -24.15
C VAL A 33 0.90 4.92 -25.47
N ALA A 34 -0.03 4.03 -25.81
CA ALA A 34 0.01 3.28 -27.06
C ALA A 34 -0.15 4.16 -28.32
N TRP A 35 -0.99 5.19 -28.23
CA TRP A 35 -1.34 6.03 -29.38
C TRP A 35 -0.37 7.20 -29.59
N GLN A 36 -0.01 7.89 -28.52
CA GLN A 36 0.73 9.16 -28.56
C GLN A 36 2.07 9.09 -27.81
N GLY A 37 2.33 7.99 -27.10
CA GLY A 37 3.57 7.78 -26.38
C GLY A 37 4.72 7.31 -27.27
N ASN A 38 5.85 7.04 -26.63
CA ASN A 38 7.07 6.54 -27.26
C ASN A 38 7.53 5.21 -26.64
N PHE A 39 6.58 4.37 -26.23
CA PHE A 39 6.84 3.15 -25.45
C PHE A 39 7.84 2.19 -26.11
N GLU A 40 7.68 1.89 -27.41
CA GLU A 40 8.60 1.02 -28.13
C GLU A 40 10.02 1.60 -28.23
N SER A 41 10.14 2.91 -28.48
CA SER A 41 11.44 3.60 -28.47
C SER A 41 12.07 3.63 -27.08
N TRP A 42 11.25 3.80 -26.04
CA TRP A 42 11.69 3.78 -24.66
C TRP A 42 12.24 2.40 -24.25
N ILE A 43 11.60 1.31 -24.68
CA ILE A 43 12.09 -0.06 -24.39
C ILE A 43 13.50 -0.29 -24.97
N GLN A 44 13.80 0.28 -26.14
CA GLN A 44 15.12 0.13 -26.76
C GLN A 44 16.21 0.90 -25.99
N ASP A 45 15.86 2.01 -25.35
CA ASP A 45 16.80 2.80 -24.54
C ASP A 45 16.13 3.43 -23.30
N PRO A 46 15.86 2.62 -22.25
CA PRO A 46 15.10 3.05 -21.07
C PRO A 46 15.80 4.13 -20.23
N LEU A 47 17.11 4.31 -20.42
CA LEU A 47 17.93 5.21 -19.61
C LEU A 47 17.99 6.62 -20.19
N HIS A 48 17.88 6.79 -21.50
CA HIS A 48 18.02 8.10 -22.14
C HIS A 48 16.72 8.61 -22.77
N VAL A 49 15.82 7.73 -23.20
CA VAL A 49 14.51 8.14 -23.73
C VAL A 49 13.59 8.52 -22.56
N ARG A 50 12.94 9.68 -22.65
CA ARG A 50 11.98 10.13 -21.64
C ARG A 50 10.58 9.62 -21.96
N PRO A 51 9.89 8.94 -21.02
CA PRO A 51 8.52 8.46 -21.23
C PRO A 51 7.54 9.58 -21.58
N ILE A 52 6.74 9.41 -22.63
CA ILE A 52 5.67 10.35 -23.00
C ILE A 52 4.33 9.89 -22.41
N ALA A 53 3.64 10.80 -21.72
CA ALA A 53 2.30 10.54 -21.19
C ALA A 53 1.24 10.62 -22.30
N HIS A 54 1.14 11.77 -22.95
CA HIS A 54 0.20 12.07 -24.03
C HIS A 54 0.59 13.36 -24.75
N ALA A 55 0.00 13.60 -25.93
CA ALA A 55 0.17 14.84 -26.67
C ALA A 55 -0.56 16.01 -26.00
N ILE A 56 -0.05 17.22 -26.20
CA ILE A 56 -0.69 18.48 -25.78
C ILE A 56 -1.34 19.10 -27.02
N LEU A 57 -2.65 19.33 -26.95
CA LEU A 57 -3.39 20.08 -27.93
C LEU A 57 -4.06 21.27 -27.22
N ASP A 58 -3.36 22.40 -27.19
CA ASP A 58 -3.84 23.64 -26.59
C ASP A 58 -3.73 24.79 -27.60
N PRO A 59 -4.85 25.32 -28.13
CA PRO A 59 -4.83 26.40 -29.12
C PRO A 59 -4.33 27.74 -28.57
N HIS A 60 -4.16 27.87 -27.24
CA HIS A 60 -3.64 29.09 -26.62
C HIS A 60 -2.11 29.12 -26.55
N PHE A 61 -1.44 28.01 -26.89
CA PHE A 61 0.02 27.98 -26.90
C PHE A 61 0.57 28.89 -28.00
N GLY A 62 1.39 29.86 -27.60
CA GLY A 62 2.27 30.55 -28.53
C GLY A 62 3.34 29.60 -29.09
N GLN A 63 3.92 29.98 -30.23
CA GLN A 63 4.92 29.15 -30.92
C GLN A 63 6.11 28.76 -30.03
N SER A 64 6.57 29.67 -29.15
CA SER A 64 7.64 29.37 -28.19
C SER A 64 7.27 28.29 -27.18
N ALA A 65 6.01 28.22 -26.75
CA ALA A 65 5.52 27.15 -25.88
C ALA A 65 5.43 25.83 -26.66
N VAL A 66 4.95 25.84 -27.90
CA VAL A 66 4.93 24.66 -28.77
C VAL A 66 6.34 24.07 -28.91
N GLU A 67 7.34 24.90 -29.21
CA GLU A 67 8.75 24.48 -29.29
C GLU A 67 9.27 23.97 -27.95
N ALA A 68 8.96 24.68 -26.86
CA ALA A 68 9.40 24.29 -25.52
C ALA A 68 8.81 22.96 -25.06
N PHE A 69 7.60 22.58 -25.47
CA PHE A 69 6.94 21.32 -25.08
C PHE A 69 7.13 20.20 -26.11
N THR A 70 7.68 20.49 -27.29
CA THR A 70 8.08 19.47 -28.27
C THR A 70 9.40 18.85 -27.83
N ARG A 71 9.32 17.87 -26.94
CA ARG A 71 10.48 17.18 -26.31
C ARG A 71 10.37 15.65 -26.46
N GLY A 72 11.40 14.93 -26.05
CA GLY A 72 11.38 13.46 -26.00
C GLY A 72 11.37 12.77 -27.36
N GLY A 73 11.83 13.47 -28.41
CA GLY A 73 11.82 12.97 -29.79
C GLY A 73 10.45 13.01 -30.48
N ALA A 74 9.44 13.65 -29.85
CA ALA A 74 8.11 13.80 -30.43
C ALA A 74 8.08 14.84 -31.56
N ILE A 75 7.14 14.67 -32.49
CA ILE A 75 6.87 15.59 -33.61
C ILE A 75 6.06 16.83 -33.20
N GLY A 76 5.59 16.89 -31.95
CA GLY A 76 4.81 18.01 -31.43
C GLY A 76 4.82 18.05 -29.89
N PRO A 77 4.06 19.00 -29.29
CA PRO A 77 4.03 19.19 -27.86
C PRO A 77 3.54 17.96 -27.08
N VAL A 78 4.25 17.58 -26.03
CA VAL A 78 3.93 16.39 -25.21
C VAL A 78 4.18 16.63 -23.73
N ASN A 79 3.48 15.86 -22.89
CA ASN A 79 3.78 15.74 -21.46
C ASN A 79 4.71 14.55 -21.20
N ILE A 80 5.72 14.74 -20.34
CA ILE A 80 6.56 13.64 -19.85
C ILE A 80 5.82 12.90 -18.73
N ALA A 81 5.82 11.57 -18.78
CA ALA A 81 5.17 10.74 -17.78
C ALA A 81 6.09 10.51 -16.57
N TYR A 82 5.54 10.71 -15.37
CA TYR A 82 6.21 10.41 -14.09
C TYR A 82 5.41 9.39 -13.24
N SER A 83 4.53 8.62 -13.89
CA SER A 83 3.63 7.66 -13.23
C SER A 83 4.21 6.25 -13.09
N GLY A 84 5.35 5.96 -13.71
CA GLY A 84 5.96 4.62 -13.68
C GLY A 84 5.31 3.58 -14.59
N VAL A 85 4.30 3.95 -15.40
CA VAL A 85 3.55 3.01 -16.25
C VAL A 85 4.44 2.35 -17.31
N TYR A 86 5.47 3.05 -17.82
CA TYR A 86 6.42 2.50 -18.78
C TYR A 86 7.27 1.39 -18.14
N GLN A 87 7.86 1.68 -16.98
CA GLN A 87 8.65 0.72 -16.22
C GLN A 87 7.81 -0.49 -15.79
N GLY A 88 6.57 -0.25 -15.32
CA GLY A 88 5.63 -1.30 -14.97
C GLY A 88 5.27 -2.20 -16.16
N GLY A 89 4.82 -1.60 -17.26
CA GLY A 89 4.45 -2.32 -18.50
C GLY A 89 5.61 -3.14 -19.06
N TYR A 90 6.81 -2.58 -19.09
CA TYR A 90 7.99 -3.28 -19.57
C TYR A 90 8.39 -4.45 -18.66
N THR A 91 8.35 -4.24 -17.33
CA THR A 91 8.68 -5.29 -16.36
C THR A 91 7.74 -6.49 -16.44
N ILE A 92 6.46 -6.27 -16.73
CA ILE A 92 5.46 -7.34 -16.85
C ILE A 92 5.38 -7.96 -18.26
N GLY A 93 6.29 -7.58 -19.17
CA GLY A 93 6.39 -8.20 -20.49
C GLY A 93 5.42 -7.63 -21.53
N LEU A 94 5.17 -6.31 -21.51
CA LEU A 94 4.53 -5.58 -22.61
C LEU A 94 5.61 -4.94 -23.50
N PRO A 95 5.91 -5.51 -24.68
CA PRO A 95 6.96 -5.03 -25.57
C PRO A 95 6.49 -4.09 -26.70
N THR A 96 5.19 -4.00 -27.00
CA THR A 96 4.70 -3.22 -28.15
C THR A 96 3.52 -2.32 -27.81
N ASN A 97 3.28 -1.30 -28.65
CA ASN A 97 2.08 -0.46 -28.58
C ASN A 97 0.80 -1.28 -28.81
N GLY A 98 0.86 -2.33 -29.63
CA GLY A 98 -0.27 -3.24 -29.86
C GLY A 98 -0.70 -3.99 -28.59
N ASP A 99 0.25 -4.32 -27.71
CA ASP A 99 -0.04 -4.94 -26.41
C ASP A 99 -0.77 -3.99 -25.48
N LEU A 100 -0.28 -2.74 -25.39
CA LEU A 100 -0.92 -1.69 -24.60
C LEU A 100 -2.33 -1.38 -25.11
N TYR A 101 -2.50 -1.31 -26.43
CA TYR A 101 -3.80 -1.08 -27.07
C TYR A 101 -4.80 -2.21 -26.77
N THR A 102 -4.35 -3.47 -26.86
CA THR A 102 -5.18 -4.64 -26.52
C THR A 102 -5.56 -4.63 -25.05
N GLY A 103 -4.62 -4.29 -24.16
CA GLY A 103 -4.87 -4.12 -22.73
C GLY A 103 -5.88 -3.00 -22.44
N ALA A 104 -5.80 -1.88 -23.15
CA ALA A 104 -6.77 -0.80 -23.04
C ALA A 104 -8.18 -1.26 -23.41
N LEU A 105 -8.36 -1.93 -24.56
CA LEU A 105 -9.65 -2.46 -24.98
C LEU A 105 -10.23 -3.49 -23.99
N PHE A 106 -9.38 -4.35 -23.44
CA PHE A 106 -9.78 -5.31 -22.41
C PHE A 106 -10.28 -4.61 -21.14
N LEU A 107 -9.58 -3.59 -20.65
CA LEU A 107 -10.00 -2.81 -19.48
C LEU A 107 -11.27 -2.00 -19.75
N LEU A 108 -11.45 -1.49 -20.97
CA LEU A 108 -12.70 -0.85 -21.38
C LEU A 108 -13.88 -1.82 -21.35
N LEU A 109 -13.69 -3.06 -21.80
CA LEU A 109 -14.69 -4.12 -21.66
C LEU A 109 -15.01 -4.43 -20.19
N LEU A 110 -13.99 -4.54 -19.33
CA LEU A 110 -14.19 -4.74 -17.89
C LEU A 110 -14.93 -3.57 -17.23
N SER A 111 -14.67 -2.35 -17.68
CA SER A 111 -15.41 -1.16 -17.25
C SER A 111 -16.89 -1.27 -17.60
N ALA A 112 -17.21 -1.65 -18.85
CA ALA A 112 -18.58 -1.87 -19.29
C ALA A 112 -19.28 -3.00 -18.50
N ILE A 113 -18.59 -4.13 -18.27
CA ILE A 113 -19.10 -5.23 -17.44
C ILE A 113 -19.37 -4.75 -16.01
N SER A 114 -18.49 -3.93 -15.44
CA SER A 114 -18.68 -3.37 -14.09
C SER A 114 -19.88 -2.42 -14.02
N LEU A 115 -20.14 -1.61 -15.06
CA LEU A 115 -21.36 -0.79 -15.12
C LEU A 115 -22.63 -1.63 -15.20
N ILE A 116 -22.60 -2.72 -15.98
CA ILE A 116 -23.72 -3.68 -16.03
C ILE A 116 -23.91 -4.34 -14.66
N ALA A 117 -22.81 -4.74 -13.99
CA ALA A 117 -22.83 -5.30 -12.64
C ALA A 117 -23.26 -4.28 -11.56
N SER A 118 -23.10 -2.97 -11.80
CA SER A 118 -23.67 -1.92 -10.96
C SER A 118 -25.20 -1.83 -11.10
N TRP A 119 -25.70 -1.96 -12.32
CA TRP A 119 -27.13 -1.86 -12.64
C TRP A 119 -27.93 -3.13 -12.29
N LEU A 120 -27.36 -4.32 -12.47
CA LEU A 120 -28.05 -5.60 -12.29
C LEU A 120 -28.63 -5.79 -10.87
N PRO A 121 -27.86 -5.60 -9.76
CA PRO A 121 -28.37 -5.77 -8.40
C PRO A 121 -29.49 -4.81 -8.01
N LEU A 122 -29.70 -3.73 -8.77
CA LEU A 122 -30.81 -2.80 -8.56
C LEU A 122 -32.13 -3.30 -9.19
N GLN A 123 -32.06 -4.26 -10.11
CA GLN A 123 -33.24 -4.85 -10.74
C GLN A 123 -33.98 -5.78 -9.78
N PRO A 124 -35.33 -5.77 -9.72
CA PRO A 124 -36.12 -6.53 -8.75
C PRO A 124 -35.75 -8.01 -8.60
N LYS A 125 -35.33 -8.66 -9.69
CA LYS A 125 -34.99 -10.09 -9.72
C LYS A 125 -33.63 -10.43 -9.08
N TRP A 126 -32.70 -9.48 -9.04
CA TRP A 126 -31.29 -9.73 -8.70
C TRP A 126 -30.84 -9.03 -7.42
N LYS A 127 -31.79 -8.53 -6.63
CA LYS A 127 -31.54 -7.82 -5.38
C LYS A 127 -30.96 -8.76 -4.32
N PRO A 128 -29.74 -8.51 -3.81
CA PRO A 128 -29.22 -9.25 -2.67
C PRO A 128 -29.96 -8.85 -1.40
N SER A 129 -30.16 -9.81 -0.51
CA SER A 129 -30.77 -9.58 0.81
C SER A 129 -29.77 -9.02 1.81
N VAL A 130 -30.26 -8.40 2.90
CA VAL A 130 -29.38 -7.90 3.99
C VAL A 130 -28.54 -9.02 4.61
N SER A 131 -29.09 -10.23 4.73
CA SER A 131 -28.37 -11.40 5.26
C SER A 131 -27.15 -11.77 4.39
N TRP A 132 -27.22 -11.54 3.08
CA TRP A 132 -26.10 -11.76 2.18
C TRP A 132 -24.97 -10.76 2.46
N PHE A 133 -25.29 -9.47 2.62
CA PHE A 133 -24.31 -8.44 2.93
C PHE A 133 -23.63 -8.62 4.29
N LYS A 134 -24.36 -9.15 5.28
CA LYS A 134 -23.87 -9.39 6.64
C LYS A 134 -23.17 -10.74 6.82
N ASN A 135 -23.06 -11.56 5.78
CA ASN A 135 -22.32 -12.83 5.84
C ASN A 135 -20.80 -12.58 5.76
N ALA A 136 -20.22 -12.20 6.90
CA ALA A 136 -18.81 -11.83 7.00
C ALA A 136 -17.88 -13.02 6.74
N GLU A 137 -18.19 -14.20 7.29
CA GLU A 137 -17.40 -15.42 7.11
C GLU A 137 -17.28 -15.83 5.65
N SER A 138 -18.40 -15.87 4.91
CA SER A 138 -18.38 -16.19 3.49
C SER A 138 -17.59 -15.15 2.70
N ARG A 139 -17.81 -13.86 2.98
CA ARG A 139 -17.09 -12.77 2.30
C ARG A 139 -15.58 -12.85 2.54
N LEU A 140 -15.14 -13.08 3.77
CA LEU A 140 -13.72 -13.21 4.11
C LEU A 140 -13.08 -14.42 3.44
N ASN A 141 -13.76 -15.58 3.43
CA ASN A 141 -13.25 -16.75 2.73
C ASN A 141 -13.06 -16.47 1.24
N HIS A 142 -14.07 -15.93 0.55
CA HIS A 142 -13.98 -15.62 -0.89
C HIS A 142 -12.95 -14.52 -1.20
N HIS A 143 -12.77 -13.54 -0.32
CA HIS A 143 -11.78 -12.48 -0.54
C HIS A 143 -10.36 -13.00 -0.28
N LEU A 144 -10.14 -13.77 0.78
CA LEU A 144 -8.83 -14.34 1.08
C LEU A 144 -8.44 -15.38 0.02
N SER A 145 -9.24 -16.41 -0.22
CA SER A 145 -8.87 -17.45 -1.17
C SER A 145 -9.04 -17.02 -2.63
N GLY A 146 -10.18 -16.44 -2.99
CA GLY A 146 -10.50 -16.04 -4.36
C GLY A 146 -9.80 -14.75 -4.77
N LEU A 147 -10.16 -13.63 -4.13
CA LEU A 147 -9.67 -12.31 -4.55
C LEU A 147 -8.15 -12.17 -4.36
N PHE A 148 -7.58 -12.64 -3.25
CA PHE A 148 -6.13 -12.54 -3.01
C PHE A 148 -5.37 -13.80 -3.44
N GLY A 149 -5.80 -14.98 -2.99
CA GLY A 149 -5.11 -16.25 -3.29
C GLY A 149 -5.06 -16.58 -4.77
N VAL A 150 -6.23 -16.73 -5.41
CA VAL A 150 -6.32 -17.09 -6.84
C VAL A 150 -5.75 -15.99 -7.72
N SER A 151 -5.99 -14.71 -7.43
CA SER A 151 -5.38 -13.62 -8.21
C SER A 151 -3.86 -13.59 -8.09
N SER A 152 -3.29 -13.81 -6.90
CA SER A 152 -1.84 -13.88 -6.73
C SER A 152 -1.25 -15.11 -7.45
N LEU A 153 -1.96 -16.24 -7.43
CA LEU A 153 -1.56 -17.44 -8.18
C LEU A 153 -1.60 -17.20 -9.70
N ALA A 154 -2.66 -16.55 -10.20
CA ALA A 154 -2.78 -16.17 -11.60
C ALA A 154 -1.68 -15.17 -11.99
N TRP A 155 -1.32 -14.25 -11.09
CA TRP A 155 -0.22 -13.32 -11.31
C TRP A 155 1.14 -14.02 -11.36
N THR A 156 1.39 -15.02 -10.50
CA THR A 156 2.56 -15.92 -10.70
C THR A 156 2.52 -16.56 -12.07
N GLY A 157 1.38 -17.10 -12.50
CA GLY A 157 1.23 -17.67 -13.84
C GLY A 157 1.63 -16.68 -14.94
N HIS A 158 1.16 -15.44 -14.86
CA HIS A 158 1.55 -14.39 -15.80
C HIS A 158 3.06 -14.08 -15.75
N LEU A 159 3.64 -13.93 -14.56
CA LEU A 159 5.07 -13.64 -14.42
C LEU A 159 5.95 -14.77 -14.98
N VAL A 160 5.60 -16.03 -14.70
CA VAL A 160 6.34 -17.21 -15.13
C VAL A 160 6.23 -17.46 -16.63
N HIS A 161 5.05 -17.26 -17.21
CA HIS A 161 4.81 -17.59 -18.61
C HIS A 161 4.97 -16.42 -19.58
N VAL A 162 4.96 -15.17 -19.11
CA VAL A 162 5.00 -13.98 -19.97
C VAL A 162 6.14 -13.05 -19.57
N ALA A 163 6.16 -12.56 -18.33
CA ALA A 163 7.12 -11.53 -17.93
C ALA A 163 8.58 -12.03 -17.91
N ILE A 164 8.83 -13.20 -17.32
CA ILE A 164 10.18 -13.79 -17.27
C ILE A 164 10.70 -14.13 -18.67
N PRO A 165 9.96 -14.84 -19.55
CA PRO A 165 10.36 -15.00 -20.95
C PRO A 165 10.61 -13.66 -21.67
N GLY A 166 9.73 -12.68 -21.49
CA GLY A 166 9.90 -11.32 -22.04
C GLY A 166 11.20 -10.65 -21.58
N SER A 167 11.55 -10.80 -20.31
CA SER A 167 12.81 -10.29 -19.76
C SER A 167 14.05 -10.98 -20.30
N ARG A 168 13.90 -12.16 -20.92
CA ARG A 168 14.96 -12.96 -21.55
C ARG A 168 14.96 -12.84 -23.08
N GLY A 169 14.18 -11.91 -23.63
CA GLY A 169 14.07 -11.68 -25.08
C GLY A 169 13.19 -12.70 -25.81
N GLU A 170 12.42 -13.52 -25.09
CA GLU A 170 11.45 -14.44 -25.67
C GLU A 170 10.07 -13.80 -25.72
N TYR A 171 9.36 -14.01 -26.83
CA TYR A 171 8.08 -13.35 -27.10
C TYR A 171 6.92 -14.34 -26.93
N VAL A 172 6.28 -14.31 -25.77
CA VAL A 172 5.13 -15.16 -25.44
C VAL A 172 3.83 -14.35 -25.46
N LYS A 173 2.89 -14.76 -26.29
CA LYS A 173 1.60 -14.11 -26.57
C LYS A 173 0.48 -15.13 -26.63
N TRP A 174 -0.76 -14.65 -26.70
CA TRP A 174 -1.95 -15.51 -26.75
C TRP A 174 -1.93 -16.57 -27.88
N ASN A 175 -1.23 -16.30 -28.98
CA ASN A 175 -1.16 -17.22 -30.12
C ASN A 175 -0.13 -18.37 -29.95
N ASN A 176 0.85 -18.25 -29.04
CA ASN A 176 1.90 -19.27 -28.83
C ASN A 176 2.08 -19.69 -27.36
N PHE A 177 1.34 -19.08 -26.43
CA PHE A 177 1.42 -19.34 -24.98
C PHE A 177 1.24 -20.83 -24.62
N LEU A 178 0.42 -21.56 -25.37
CA LEU A 178 0.15 -22.98 -25.12
C LEU A 178 1.28 -23.90 -25.63
N ASP A 179 2.12 -23.41 -26.53
CA ASP A 179 3.17 -24.19 -27.18
C ASP A 179 4.56 -23.93 -26.57
N VAL A 180 4.74 -22.79 -25.89
CA VAL A 180 6.00 -22.41 -25.25
C VAL A 180 6.02 -22.85 -23.78
N LEU A 181 6.98 -23.70 -23.43
CA LEU A 181 7.18 -24.13 -22.06
C LEU A 181 7.91 -23.06 -21.24
N PRO A 182 7.42 -22.68 -20.04
CA PRO A 182 8.11 -21.71 -19.18
C PRO A 182 9.40 -22.26 -18.54
N TYR A 183 9.58 -23.59 -18.58
CA TYR A 183 10.76 -24.29 -18.10
C TYR A 183 11.07 -25.47 -19.03
N PRO A 184 12.33 -25.78 -19.38
CA PRO A 184 12.65 -26.77 -20.40
C PRO A 184 12.06 -28.17 -20.16
N GLN A 185 11.97 -28.62 -18.90
CA GLN A 185 11.39 -29.92 -18.52
C GLN A 185 9.88 -29.84 -18.19
N GLY A 186 9.24 -28.69 -18.44
CA GLY A 186 7.82 -28.45 -18.20
C GLY A 186 7.40 -28.72 -16.75
N LEU A 187 6.24 -29.36 -16.58
CA LEU A 187 5.67 -29.71 -15.26
C LEU A 187 6.19 -31.05 -14.69
N GLY A 188 7.05 -31.78 -15.41
CA GLY A 188 7.58 -33.07 -14.95
C GLY A 188 8.22 -33.01 -13.55
N PRO A 189 9.17 -32.09 -13.30
CA PRO A 189 9.77 -31.88 -11.99
C PRO A 189 8.77 -31.56 -10.87
N LEU A 190 7.68 -30.82 -11.19
CA LEU A 190 6.64 -30.49 -10.22
C LEU A 190 5.95 -31.75 -9.69
N PHE A 191 5.50 -32.63 -10.59
CA PHE A 191 4.77 -33.85 -10.24
C PHE A 191 5.67 -34.93 -9.61
N MET A 192 6.97 -34.92 -9.92
CA MET A 192 7.96 -35.81 -9.27
C MET A 192 8.45 -35.30 -7.90
N GLY A 193 7.97 -34.14 -7.44
CA GLY A 193 8.41 -33.53 -6.18
C GLY A 193 9.83 -32.96 -6.21
N GLN A 194 10.42 -32.79 -7.40
CA GLN A 194 11.79 -32.30 -7.61
C GLN A 194 11.81 -30.77 -7.82
N TRP A 195 11.15 -30.01 -6.94
CA TRP A 195 10.91 -28.56 -7.14
C TRP A 195 12.20 -27.73 -7.19
N ASN A 196 13.27 -28.21 -6.57
CA ASN A 196 14.57 -27.55 -6.58
C ASN A 196 15.15 -27.40 -8.01
N LEU A 197 14.71 -28.21 -8.99
CA LEU A 197 15.14 -28.07 -10.39
C LEU A 197 14.73 -26.71 -10.97
N TYR A 198 13.55 -26.19 -10.62
CA TYR A 198 13.10 -24.88 -11.10
C TYR A 198 13.96 -23.73 -10.59
N ALA A 199 14.69 -23.89 -9.49
CA ALA A 199 15.57 -22.87 -8.93
C ALA A 199 16.96 -22.84 -9.58
N GLN A 200 17.26 -23.80 -10.46
CA GLN A 200 18.59 -23.94 -11.06
C GLN A 200 18.80 -22.96 -12.20
N THR A 201 20.04 -22.48 -12.37
CA THR A 201 20.46 -21.54 -13.43
C THR A 201 19.66 -20.23 -13.43
N PRO A 202 19.80 -19.40 -12.38
CA PRO A 202 19.26 -18.03 -12.40
C PRO A 202 19.90 -17.19 -13.50
N ASP A 203 19.24 -16.09 -13.84
CA ASP A 203 19.82 -15.07 -14.72
C ASP A 203 21.15 -14.57 -14.13
N SER A 204 22.16 -14.42 -14.97
CA SER A 204 23.51 -14.10 -14.52
C SER A 204 23.62 -12.63 -14.08
N SER A 205 24.69 -12.27 -13.37
CA SER A 205 24.96 -10.88 -13.04
C SER A 205 25.24 -9.99 -14.26
N SER A 206 25.52 -10.59 -15.42
CA SER A 206 25.73 -9.89 -16.70
C SER A 206 24.52 -10.00 -17.62
N HIS A 207 23.36 -10.45 -17.12
CA HIS A 207 22.14 -10.52 -17.89
C HIS A 207 21.73 -9.13 -18.39
N LEU A 208 21.38 -9.04 -19.67
CA LEU A 208 20.80 -7.83 -20.25
C LEU A 208 19.30 -8.01 -20.38
N PHE A 209 18.56 -7.28 -19.57
CA PHE A 209 17.10 -7.35 -19.47
C PHE A 209 16.45 -7.06 -20.83
N GLY A 210 15.56 -7.94 -21.26
CA GLY A 210 14.91 -7.92 -22.57
C GLY A 210 15.65 -8.72 -23.65
N THR A 211 16.76 -9.41 -23.31
CA THR A 211 17.57 -10.16 -24.27
C THR A 211 17.95 -11.54 -23.73
N SER A 212 18.39 -12.45 -24.60
CA SER A 212 18.86 -13.78 -24.19
C SER A 212 20.30 -13.78 -23.65
N GLN A 213 20.99 -12.63 -23.66
CA GLN A 213 22.38 -12.53 -23.22
C GLN A 213 22.46 -12.63 -21.69
N GLY A 214 23.10 -13.68 -21.19
CA GLY A 214 23.22 -13.95 -19.75
C GLY A 214 21.92 -14.45 -19.09
N ALA A 215 20.90 -14.77 -19.88
CA ALA A 215 19.63 -15.31 -19.40
C ALA A 215 19.81 -16.75 -18.88
N GLY A 216 19.14 -17.03 -17.76
CA GLY A 216 19.06 -18.37 -17.18
C GLY A 216 17.76 -19.08 -17.57
N THR A 217 17.45 -20.17 -16.85
CA THR A 217 16.16 -20.89 -17.00
C THR A 217 15.36 -20.97 -15.70
N ALA A 218 15.91 -20.48 -14.59
CA ALA A 218 15.25 -20.56 -13.29
C ALA A 218 13.91 -19.83 -13.25
N ILE A 219 13.00 -20.32 -12.41
CA ILE A 219 11.72 -19.69 -12.09
C ILE A 219 11.73 -19.16 -10.63
N PRO A 220 11.98 -19.96 -9.56
CA PRO A 220 12.10 -19.43 -8.18
C PRO A 220 13.47 -19.69 -7.50
N PRO A 221 14.55 -18.97 -7.87
CA PRO A 221 15.88 -19.15 -7.27
C PRO A 221 16.07 -18.53 -5.86
N LEU A 222 15.23 -17.57 -5.42
CA LEU A 222 15.37 -16.83 -4.15
C LEU A 222 16.74 -16.13 -3.98
N LEU A 223 17.10 -15.27 -4.94
CA LEU A 223 18.43 -14.64 -5.00
C LEU A 223 18.62 -13.56 -3.91
N GLY A 224 17.59 -12.73 -3.70
CA GLY A 224 17.70 -11.51 -2.90
C GLY A 224 18.52 -10.41 -3.58
N GLY A 225 18.35 -9.18 -3.08
CA GLY A 225 19.00 -7.99 -3.65
C GLY A 225 18.37 -7.56 -4.99
N PHE A 226 19.19 -6.96 -5.85
CA PHE A 226 18.74 -6.35 -7.11
C PHE A 226 19.47 -6.92 -8.33
N HIS A 227 18.77 -6.92 -9.47
CA HIS A 227 19.34 -7.20 -10.76
C HIS A 227 20.34 -6.07 -11.14
N PRO A 228 21.61 -6.36 -11.46
CA PRO A 228 22.66 -5.34 -11.57
C PRO A 228 22.42 -4.25 -12.61
N GLN A 229 21.83 -4.59 -13.75
CA GLN A 229 21.53 -3.61 -14.81
C GLN A 229 20.31 -2.74 -14.46
N THR A 230 19.18 -3.37 -14.15
CA THR A 230 17.90 -2.68 -13.93
C THR A 230 17.80 -1.99 -12.58
N GLN A 231 18.64 -2.38 -11.60
CA GLN A 231 18.60 -1.93 -10.20
C GLN A 231 17.22 -2.16 -9.55
N SER A 232 16.52 -3.23 -9.97
CA SER A 232 15.22 -3.64 -9.46
C SER A 232 15.26 -5.04 -8.87
N LEU A 233 14.22 -5.44 -8.15
CA LEU A 233 14.03 -6.81 -7.71
C LEU A 233 14.04 -7.79 -8.90
N TRP A 234 14.52 -9.00 -8.66
CA TRP A 234 14.53 -10.07 -9.65
C TRP A 234 13.09 -10.51 -9.95
N LEU A 235 12.71 -10.60 -11.23
CA LEU A 235 11.37 -11.06 -11.64
C LEU A 235 11.04 -12.46 -11.13
N THR A 236 12.04 -13.34 -11.09
CA THR A 236 11.94 -14.70 -10.55
C THR A 236 11.65 -14.72 -9.04
N ASP A 237 12.24 -13.79 -8.28
CA ASP A 237 11.92 -13.61 -6.85
C ASP A 237 10.51 -13.04 -6.65
N ILE A 238 10.07 -12.10 -7.50
CA ILE A 238 8.69 -11.56 -7.48
C ILE A 238 7.69 -12.67 -7.80
N ALA A 239 7.94 -13.50 -8.82
CA ALA A 239 7.08 -14.64 -9.17
C ALA A 239 6.95 -15.63 -8.01
N HIS A 240 8.07 -15.96 -7.36
CA HIS A 240 8.08 -16.84 -6.19
C HIS A 240 7.36 -16.22 -4.98
N HIS A 241 7.53 -14.91 -4.74
CA HIS A 241 6.80 -14.19 -3.70
C HIS A 241 5.28 -14.34 -3.89
N HIS A 242 4.78 -14.07 -5.10
CA HIS A 242 3.36 -14.20 -5.42
C HIS A 242 2.85 -15.63 -5.26
N LEU A 243 3.67 -16.65 -5.57
CA LEU A 243 3.31 -18.04 -5.41
C LEU A 243 3.19 -18.40 -3.93
N ALA A 244 4.15 -17.97 -3.12
CA ALA A 244 4.15 -18.21 -1.69
C ALA A 244 2.94 -17.55 -0.99
N ILE A 245 2.67 -16.27 -1.27
CA ILE A 245 1.51 -15.59 -0.67
C ILE A 245 0.18 -16.13 -1.20
N ALA A 246 0.13 -16.63 -2.44
CA ALA A 246 -1.06 -17.29 -2.97
C ALA A 246 -1.45 -18.49 -2.11
N PHE A 247 -0.50 -19.39 -1.79
CA PHE A 247 -0.78 -20.54 -0.93
C PHE A 247 -1.15 -20.14 0.50
N LEU A 248 -0.52 -19.09 1.06
CA LEU A 248 -0.91 -18.56 2.36
C LEU A 248 -2.36 -18.08 2.37
N PHE A 249 -2.78 -17.32 1.35
CA PHE A 249 -4.13 -16.80 1.24
C PHE A 249 -5.18 -17.87 0.88
N LEU A 250 -4.83 -18.83 0.03
CA LEU A 250 -5.67 -20.00 -0.24
C LEU A 250 -5.92 -20.79 1.04
N GLY A 251 -4.89 -21.04 1.86
CA GLY A 251 -5.05 -21.68 3.16
C GLY A 251 -5.90 -20.84 4.12
N ALA A 252 -5.61 -19.55 4.24
CA ALA A 252 -6.34 -18.64 5.13
C ALA A 252 -7.82 -18.49 4.76
N GLY A 253 -8.17 -18.50 3.48
CA GLY A 253 -9.55 -18.40 3.01
C GLY A 253 -10.40 -19.66 3.21
N HIS A 254 -9.87 -20.71 3.84
CA HIS A 254 -10.63 -21.89 4.27
C HIS A 254 -10.81 -21.96 5.80
N MET A 255 -10.51 -20.87 6.52
CA MET A 255 -10.57 -20.83 7.98
C MET A 255 -12.00 -20.69 8.53
N TYR A 256 -12.85 -19.88 7.89
CA TYR A 256 -14.15 -19.51 8.47
C TYR A 256 -15.28 -20.45 8.02
N ARG A 257 -16.23 -20.68 8.92
CA ARG A 257 -17.34 -21.61 8.69
C ARG A 257 -18.31 -21.03 7.66
N THR A 258 -18.70 -21.86 6.71
CA THR A 258 -19.74 -21.55 5.71
C THR A 258 -20.80 -22.65 5.72
N ASN A 259 -21.60 -22.75 4.66
CA ASN A 259 -22.67 -23.74 4.53
C ASN A 259 -22.16 -25.19 4.52
N PHE A 260 -20.85 -25.41 4.39
CA PHE A 260 -20.23 -26.74 4.45
C PHE A 260 -20.00 -27.26 5.89
N GLY A 261 -20.37 -26.50 6.92
CA GLY A 261 -20.39 -26.96 8.31
C GLY A 261 -19.02 -27.04 9.03
N ILE A 262 -17.91 -26.90 8.30
CA ILE A 262 -16.54 -26.94 8.84
C ILE A 262 -15.95 -25.51 8.84
N GLY A 263 -15.21 -25.17 9.90
CA GLY A 263 -14.51 -23.89 10.07
C GLY A 263 -14.91 -23.14 11.35
N HIS A 264 -14.38 -21.94 11.52
CA HIS A 264 -14.61 -21.09 12.69
C HIS A 264 -15.75 -20.07 12.48
N SER A 265 -16.59 -19.85 13.49
CA SER A 265 -17.41 -18.64 13.56
C SER A 265 -16.61 -17.51 14.18
N ILE A 266 -16.60 -16.33 13.56
CA ILE A 266 -15.85 -15.17 14.09
C ILE A 266 -16.47 -14.71 15.41
N LYS A 267 -17.80 -14.81 15.52
CA LYS A 267 -18.52 -14.50 16.76
C LYS A 267 -18.04 -15.36 17.92
N ASP A 268 -18.02 -16.69 17.75
CA ASP A 268 -17.56 -17.62 18.78
C ASP A 268 -16.10 -17.35 19.19
N LEU A 269 -15.23 -17.07 18.21
CA LEU A 269 -13.83 -16.74 18.45
C LEU A 269 -13.68 -15.47 19.31
N LEU A 270 -14.42 -14.40 18.98
CA LEU A 270 -14.39 -13.16 19.74
C LEU A 270 -14.96 -13.35 21.15
N GLU A 271 -16.07 -14.08 21.30
CA GLU A 271 -16.69 -14.30 22.60
C GLU A 271 -15.85 -15.16 23.55
N ALA A 272 -15.08 -16.11 22.99
CA ALA A 272 -14.15 -16.96 23.73
C ALA A 272 -12.83 -16.25 24.09
N HIS A 273 -12.44 -15.21 23.34
CA HIS A 273 -11.17 -14.52 23.54
C HIS A 273 -11.23 -13.50 24.69
N ILE A 274 -11.14 -14.04 25.92
CA ILE A 274 -11.11 -13.26 27.15
C ILE A 274 -9.69 -13.28 27.72
N PRO A 275 -9.11 -12.11 28.05
CA PRO A 275 -7.73 -12.07 28.53
C PRO A 275 -7.59 -12.78 29.88
N PRO A 276 -6.56 -13.62 30.05
CA PRO A 276 -6.40 -14.45 31.24
C PRO A 276 -6.25 -13.62 32.53
N GLY A 277 -5.77 -12.38 32.43
CA GLY A 277 -5.61 -11.48 33.57
C GLY A 277 -6.87 -10.70 33.99
N GLY A 278 -8.00 -10.80 33.28
CA GLY A 278 -9.26 -10.13 33.63
C GLY A 278 -9.26 -8.58 33.58
N ARG A 279 -8.13 -7.93 33.28
CA ARG A 279 -7.96 -6.46 33.35
C ARG A 279 -8.69 -5.69 32.24
N LEU A 280 -9.27 -6.37 31.25
CA LEU A 280 -9.98 -5.77 30.11
C LEU A 280 -11.50 -6.07 30.11
N GLY A 281 -12.08 -6.32 31.30
CA GLY A 281 -13.51 -6.55 31.47
C GLY A 281 -14.01 -7.79 30.73
N ARG A 282 -15.16 -7.68 30.05
CA ARG A 282 -15.76 -8.74 29.22
C ARG A 282 -15.03 -9.03 27.90
N GLY A 283 -13.89 -8.40 27.65
CA GLY A 283 -13.07 -8.66 26.45
C GLY A 283 -13.78 -8.24 25.16
N HIS A 284 -13.83 -9.15 24.18
CA HIS A 284 -14.38 -8.89 22.84
C HIS A 284 -15.87 -9.23 22.67
N ARG A 285 -16.58 -9.58 23.76
CA ARG A 285 -18.02 -9.89 23.69
C ARG A 285 -18.83 -8.73 23.10
N GLY A 286 -19.76 -9.07 22.21
CA GLY A 286 -20.60 -8.10 21.49
C GLY A 286 -19.93 -7.39 20.32
N LEU A 287 -18.60 -7.51 20.14
CA LEU A 287 -17.91 -6.80 19.06
C LEU A 287 -18.28 -7.30 17.67
N TYR A 288 -18.55 -8.60 17.47
CA TYR A 288 -18.95 -9.11 16.15
C TYR A 288 -20.17 -8.37 15.62
N ASP A 289 -21.24 -8.29 16.42
CA ASP A 289 -22.48 -7.63 16.03
C ASP A 289 -22.29 -6.11 15.92
N THR A 290 -21.53 -5.47 16.83
CA THR A 290 -21.21 -4.04 16.74
C THR A 290 -20.50 -3.68 15.44
N ILE A 291 -19.53 -4.51 15.02
CA ILE A 291 -18.74 -4.30 13.80
C ILE A 291 -19.55 -4.65 12.54
N ASN A 292 -20.20 -5.81 12.54
CA ASN A 292 -20.88 -6.32 11.34
C ASN A 292 -22.13 -5.52 10.99
N ASN A 293 -22.75 -4.86 11.98
CA ASN A 293 -23.92 -4.00 11.75
C ASN A 293 -23.58 -2.54 11.41
N SER A 294 -22.38 -2.05 11.72
CA SER A 294 -21.98 -0.68 11.37
C SER A 294 -21.10 -0.64 10.13
N LEU A 295 -21.64 -0.07 9.06
CA LEU A 295 -20.89 0.27 7.84
C LEU A 295 -19.81 1.33 8.12
N HIS A 296 -20.06 2.27 9.03
CA HIS A 296 -19.10 3.31 9.38
C HIS A 296 -17.88 2.74 10.11
N PHE A 297 -18.07 1.76 11.00
CA PHE A 297 -16.95 1.09 11.65
C PHE A 297 -16.13 0.24 10.66
N GLN A 298 -16.81 -0.51 9.78
CA GLN A 298 -16.15 -1.27 8.72
C GLN A 298 -15.34 -0.37 7.78
N LEU A 299 -15.91 0.77 7.37
CA LEU A 299 -15.22 1.74 6.55
C LEU A 299 -14.01 2.34 7.27
N GLY A 300 -14.15 2.70 8.54
CA GLY A 300 -13.04 3.20 9.36
C GLY A 300 -11.87 2.20 9.44
N LEU A 301 -12.17 0.91 9.69
CA LEU A 301 -11.15 -0.14 9.70
C LEU A 301 -10.51 -0.38 8.32
N ALA A 302 -11.31 -0.37 7.26
CA ALA A 302 -10.82 -0.56 5.90
C ALA A 302 -9.88 0.59 5.49
N LEU A 303 -10.26 1.84 5.77
CA LEU A 303 -9.43 3.01 5.51
C LEU A 303 -8.16 3.00 6.38
N ALA A 304 -8.25 2.68 7.68
CA ALA A 304 -7.07 2.60 8.54
C ALA A 304 -6.06 1.56 8.00
N SER A 305 -6.55 0.39 7.61
CA SER A 305 -5.72 -0.69 7.06
C SER A 305 -5.11 -0.30 5.70
N LEU A 306 -5.93 0.24 4.79
CA LEU A 306 -5.48 0.66 3.46
C LEU A 306 -4.48 1.81 3.55
N GLY A 307 -4.70 2.80 4.41
CA GLY A 307 -3.77 3.91 4.60
C GLY A 307 -2.41 3.45 5.15
N VAL A 308 -2.38 2.46 6.04
CA VAL A 308 -1.12 1.83 6.47
C VAL A 308 -0.42 1.15 5.30
N ILE A 309 -1.14 0.36 4.50
CA ILE A 309 -0.58 -0.34 3.35
C ILE A 309 -0.09 0.64 2.27
N SER A 310 -0.83 1.69 1.93
CA SER A 310 -0.39 2.72 0.97
C SER A 310 0.89 3.42 1.41
N SER A 311 1.04 3.64 2.72
CA SER A 311 2.28 4.21 3.26
C SER A 311 3.44 3.21 3.20
N LEU A 312 3.17 1.94 3.52
CA LEU A 312 4.13 0.85 3.42
C LEU A 312 4.61 0.65 1.98
N GLU A 313 3.69 0.70 1.01
CA GLU A 313 3.97 0.65 -0.42
C GLU A 313 4.91 1.79 -0.82
N ALA A 314 4.64 3.03 -0.41
CA ALA A 314 5.54 4.15 -0.67
C ALA A 314 6.95 3.90 -0.13
N GLN A 315 7.08 3.42 1.12
CA GLN A 315 8.37 3.14 1.76
C GLN A 315 9.12 1.98 1.09
N HIS A 316 8.41 0.94 0.67
CA HIS A 316 9.01 -0.22 0.03
C HIS A 316 9.38 0.06 -1.43
N MET A 317 8.56 0.78 -2.19
CA MET A 317 8.81 1.00 -3.62
C MET A 317 10.08 1.82 -3.88
N TYR A 318 10.42 2.79 -3.03
CA TYR A 318 11.64 3.57 -3.22
C TYR A 318 12.90 2.82 -2.75
N SER A 319 12.78 1.99 -1.70
CA SER A 319 13.92 1.27 -1.10
C SER A 319 14.18 -0.11 -1.73
N LEU A 320 13.13 -0.73 -2.27
CA LEU A 320 13.12 -2.03 -2.95
C LEU A 320 12.40 -1.88 -4.31
N PRO A 321 13.03 -1.26 -5.32
CA PRO A 321 12.40 -0.99 -6.60
C PRO A 321 11.90 -2.27 -7.29
N GLY A 322 10.60 -2.39 -7.51
CA GLY A 322 9.97 -3.57 -8.12
C GLY A 322 9.98 -3.58 -9.65
N TYR A 323 10.25 -2.44 -10.29
CA TYR A 323 10.17 -2.27 -11.74
C TYR A 323 11.53 -1.97 -12.34
N ALA A 324 11.80 -2.56 -13.50
CA ALA A 324 13.06 -2.39 -14.21
C ALA A 324 13.31 -0.91 -14.56
N PHE A 325 14.53 -0.44 -14.29
CA PHE A 325 15.02 0.92 -14.61
C PHE A 325 14.33 2.08 -13.86
N ILE A 326 13.43 1.79 -12.89
CA ILE A 326 12.72 2.85 -12.18
C ILE A 326 13.61 3.62 -11.20
N ALA A 327 14.64 2.97 -10.64
CA ALA A 327 15.56 3.57 -9.69
C ALA A 327 16.43 4.68 -10.33
N GLN A 328 16.63 4.59 -11.65
CA GLN A 328 17.43 5.52 -12.44
C GLN A 328 16.62 6.72 -12.94
N ASP A 329 15.28 6.64 -12.93
CA ASP A 329 14.39 7.73 -13.32
C ASP A 329 14.00 8.58 -12.11
N PHE A 330 14.93 9.35 -11.55
CA PHE A 330 14.79 10.01 -10.24
C PHE A 330 13.47 10.78 -9.99
N THR A 331 12.87 11.38 -11.02
CA THR A 331 11.61 12.13 -10.86
C THR A 331 10.42 11.19 -10.59
N THR A 332 10.39 10.00 -11.19
CA THR A 332 9.27 9.07 -11.10
C THR A 332 9.12 8.44 -9.69
N PRO A 333 10.15 7.84 -9.05
CA PRO A 333 10.06 7.40 -7.66
C PRO A 333 9.74 8.53 -6.69
N GLY A 334 10.27 9.74 -6.91
CA GLY A 334 9.93 10.91 -6.10
C GLY A 334 8.45 11.27 -6.18
N ALA A 335 7.89 11.26 -7.40
CA ALA A 335 6.47 11.47 -7.63
C ALA A 335 5.61 10.35 -7.01
N LEU A 336 5.99 9.08 -7.20
CA LEU A 336 5.28 7.92 -6.66
C LEU A 336 5.27 7.88 -5.13
N TYR A 337 6.43 8.13 -4.50
CA TYR A 337 6.54 8.22 -3.04
C TYR A 337 5.62 9.32 -2.49
N THR A 338 5.71 10.51 -3.07
CA THR A 338 4.90 11.66 -2.66
C THR A 338 3.41 11.35 -2.84
N HIS A 339 3.02 10.86 -4.02
CA HIS A 339 1.64 10.48 -4.34
C HIS A 339 1.04 9.50 -3.33
N HIS A 340 1.71 8.38 -3.08
CA HIS A 340 1.20 7.35 -2.16
C HIS A 340 1.20 7.81 -0.70
N GLN A 341 2.16 8.65 -0.29
CA GLN A 341 2.17 9.22 1.07
C GLN A 341 1.05 10.24 1.29
N TYR A 342 0.72 11.07 0.29
CA TYR A 342 -0.43 11.96 0.36
C TYR A 342 -1.74 11.17 0.41
N ILE A 343 -1.90 10.16 -0.46
CA ILE A 343 -3.06 9.26 -0.41
C ILE A 343 -3.18 8.57 0.95
N ALA A 344 -2.07 8.05 1.48
CA ALA A 344 -2.04 7.45 2.81
C ALA A 344 -2.47 8.45 3.90
N GLY A 345 -2.03 9.71 3.82
CA GLY A 345 -2.47 10.77 4.71
C GLY A 345 -3.97 11.00 4.66
N PHE A 346 -4.54 11.21 3.46
CA PHE A 346 -5.98 11.39 3.27
C PHE A 346 -6.79 10.19 3.77
N ILE A 347 -6.37 8.97 3.44
CA ILE A 347 -7.06 7.75 3.84
C ILE A 347 -6.98 7.54 5.36
N LYS A 348 -5.81 7.76 5.99
CA LYS A 348 -5.65 7.61 7.45
C LYS A 348 -6.49 8.63 8.21
N THR A 349 -6.43 9.91 7.84
CA THR A 349 -7.27 10.95 8.44
C THR A 349 -8.76 10.64 8.21
N GLY A 350 -9.10 10.22 6.98
CA GLY A 350 -10.43 9.80 6.58
C GLY A 350 -10.95 8.56 7.32
N ALA A 351 -10.11 7.74 7.96
CA ALA A 351 -10.54 6.60 8.77
C ALA A 351 -11.22 7.02 10.08
N PHE A 352 -10.77 8.13 10.67
CA PHE A 352 -11.29 8.63 11.95
C PHE A 352 -12.66 9.30 11.82
N GLY A 353 -12.99 9.85 10.65
CA GLY A 353 -14.32 10.42 10.37
C GLY A 353 -15.45 9.39 10.54
N PRO A 354 -15.48 8.29 9.77
CA PRO A 354 -16.40 7.18 9.97
C PRO A 354 -16.33 6.59 11.38
N GLY A 355 -15.15 6.52 12.01
CA GLY A 355 -15.03 6.11 13.41
C GLY A 355 -15.82 7.01 14.38
N ALA A 356 -15.72 8.33 14.21
CA ALA A 356 -16.51 9.28 14.99
C ALA A 356 -18.01 9.21 14.67
N ILE A 357 -18.38 9.05 13.39
CA ILE A 357 -19.77 8.85 12.97
C ILE A 357 -20.36 7.58 13.59
N PHE A 358 -19.60 6.47 13.60
CA PHE A 358 -19.97 5.24 14.27
C PHE A 358 -20.28 5.52 15.75
N PHE A 359 -19.40 6.24 16.46
CA PHE A 359 -19.63 6.56 17.86
C PHE A 359 -20.87 7.41 18.10
N ILE A 360 -21.28 8.25 17.15
CA ILE A 360 -22.50 9.06 17.29
C ILE A 360 -23.75 8.24 16.96
N ARG A 361 -23.76 7.58 15.80
CA ARG A 361 -24.97 7.01 15.18
C ARG A 361 -25.22 5.54 15.54
N ASP A 362 -24.16 4.74 15.56
CA ASP A 362 -24.28 3.28 15.51
C ASP A 362 -23.85 2.61 16.84
N TYR A 363 -23.11 3.33 17.69
CA TYR A 363 -22.66 2.82 18.98
C TYR A 363 -23.78 2.82 20.03
N HIS A 364 -24.03 1.63 20.57
CA HIS A 364 -24.96 1.40 21.69
C HIS A 364 -24.20 0.88 22.92
N SER A 365 -24.51 1.42 24.10
CA SER A 365 -23.81 1.09 25.34
C SER A 365 -24.17 -0.29 25.90
N GLU A 366 -25.44 -0.71 25.79
CA GLU A 366 -25.92 -1.99 26.33
C GLU A 366 -25.18 -3.22 25.76
N PRO A 367 -25.09 -3.43 24.43
CA PRO A 367 -24.37 -4.60 23.88
C PRO A 367 -22.86 -4.52 24.16
N ASN A 368 -22.32 -3.32 24.37
CA ASN A 368 -20.89 -3.09 24.58
C ASN A 368 -20.50 -2.95 26.06
N GLU A 369 -21.40 -3.18 27.01
CA GLU A 369 -21.16 -2.94 28.43
C GLU A 369 -19.88 -3.65 28.93
N ASP A 370 -18.99 -2.95 29.62
CA ASP A 370 -17.71 -3.50 30.13
C ASP A 370 -16.85 -4.30 29.13
N ASN A 371 -17.08 -4.17 27.81
CA ASN A 371 -16.18 -4.72 26.80
C ASN A 371 -15.03 -3.73 26.54
N VAL A 372 -14.06 -4.13 25.72
CA VAL A 372 -12.88 -3.30 25.43
C VAL A 372 -13.22 -1.90 24.88
N MET A 373 -14.31 -1.76 24.12
CA MET A 373 -14.74 -0.48 23.54
C MET A 373 -15.36 0.44 24.59
N ALA A 374 -16.24 -0.08 25.46
CA ALA A 374 -16.79 0.71 26.56
C ALA A 374 -15.71 1.13 27.56
N ARG A 375 -14.74 0.26 27.85
CA ARG A 375 -13.61 0.59 28.73
C ARG A 375 -12.71 1.69 28.17
N MET A 376 -12.47 1.68 26.86
CA MET A 376 -11.76 2.77 26.18
C MET A 376 -12.48 4.11 26.40
N PHE A 377 -13.81 4.15 26.28
CA PHE A 377 -14.60 5.35 26.55
C PHE A 377 -14.50 5.82 28.00
N ASN A 378 -14.61 4.90 28.95
CA ASN A 378 -14.55 5.23 30.39
C ASN A 378 -13.20 5.84 30.79
N HIS A 379 -12.14 5.56 30.04
CA HIS A 379 -10.80 6.09 30.28
C HIS A 379 -10.32 7.07 29.19
N LYS A 380 -11.23 7.70 28.43
CA LYS A 380 -10.85 8.61 27.34
C LYS A 380 -9.91 9.74 27.75
N GLY A 381 -10.08 10.30 28.95
CA GLY A 381 -9.20 11.33 29.49
C GLY A 381 -7.76 10.83 29.69
N THR A 382 -7.60 9.58 30.11
CA THR A 382 -6.31 8.90 30.30
C THR A 382 -5.63 8.55 28.98
N ILE A 383 -6.37 8.52 27.86
CA ILE A 383 -5.81 8.35 26.50
C ILE A 383 -5.38 9.70 25.92
N ILE A 384 -6.24 10.72 26.05
CA ILE A 384 -6.01 12.06 25.48
C ILE A 384 -4.85 12.77 26.18
N PHE A 385 -4.73 12.64 27.51
CA PHE A 385 -3.71 13.35 28.29
C PHE A 385 -2.26 12.98 27.90
N PRO A 386 -1.86 11.69 27.84
CA PRO A 386 -0.51 11.32 27.40
C PRO A 386 -0.21 11.71 25.96
N LEU A 387 -1.19 11.66 25.05
CA LEU A 387 -1.02 12.13 23.67
C LEU A 387 -0.73 13.64 23.64
N SER A 388 -1.43 14.43 24.44
CA SER A 388 -1.16 15.87 24.58
C SER A 388 0.22 16.13 25.17
N TRP A 389 0.62 15.40 26.21
CA TRP A 389 1.96 15.51 26.78
C TRP A 389 3.05 15.17 25.76
N ALA A 390 2.91 14.07 25.01
CA ALA A 390 3.87 13.67 23.99
C ALA A 390 4.03 14.73 22.91
N ASN A 391 2.94 15.37 22.47
CA ASN A 391 2.99 16.47 21.50
C ASN A 391 3.73 17.69 22.03
N LEU A 392 3.44 18.10 23.27
CA LEU A 392 4.15 19.22 23.89
C LEU A 392 5.63 18.90 24.07
N PHE A 393 5.94 17.69 24.54
CA PHE A 393 7.32 17.23 24.70
C PHE A 393 8.06 17.25 23.35
N LEU A 394 7.54 16.58 22.32
CA LEU A 394 8.16 16.55 21.00
C LEU A 394 8.26 17.96 20.39
N GLY A 395 7.22 18.78 20.54
CA GLY A 395 7.16 20.14 20.03
C GLY A 395 8.24 21.04 20.61
N PHE A 396 8.30 21.15 21.95
CA PHE A 396 9.28 22.00 22.62
C PHE A 396 10.72 21.59 22.31
N HIS A 397 11.03 20.29 22.35
CA HIS A 397 12.41 19.83 22.16
C HIS A 397 12.83 19.87 20.69
N THR A 398 11.98 19.41 19.77
CA THR A 398 12.33 19.39 18.33
C THR A 398 12.47 20.80 17.79
N PHE A 399 11.47 21.67 18.03
CA PHE A 399 11.52 23.06 17.60
C PHE A 399 12.66 23.82 18.28
N GLY A 400 12.85 23.62 19.58
CA GLY A 400 13.95 24.22 20.33
C GLY A 400 15.33 23.86 19.77
N LEU A 401 15.53 22.60 19.37
CA LEU A 401 16.78 22.16 18.75
C LEU A 401 17.00 22.77 17.36
N TYR A 402 15.96 22.91 16.54
CA TYR A 402 16.04 23.62 15.26
C TYR A 402 16.43 25.09 15.46
N VAL A 403 15.74 25.81 16.37
CA VAL A 403 16.04 27.22 16.67
C VAL A 403 17.46 27.37 17.23
N HIS A 404 17.89 26.50 18.15
CA HIS A 404 19.26 26.50 18.66
C HIS A 404 20.28 26.34 17.54
N LYS A 405 20.05 25.39 16.63
CA LYS A 405 20.94 25.14 15.50
C LYS A 405 21.05 26.36 14.58
N ASP A 406 19.92 26.98 14.23
CA ASP A 406 19.90 28.15 13.36
C ASP A 406 20.59 29.36 14.01
N VAL A 407 20.37 29.60 15.31
CA VAL A 407 21.03 30.69 16.04
C VAL A 407 22.55 30.48 16.14
N MET A 408 23.01 29.26 16.46
CA MET A 408 24.44 28.97 16.51
C MET A 408 25.10 29.11 15.14
N LEU A 409 24.43 28.68 14.07
CA LEU A 409 24.89 28.86 12.70
C LEU A 409 24.96 30.35 12.31
N ALA A 410 23.93 31.12 12.64
CA ALA A 410 23.87 32.56 12.36
C ALA A 410 24.98 33.35 13.09
N PHE A 411 25.37 32.90 14.29
CA PHE A 411 26.50 33.48 15.04
C PHE A 411 27.88 32.95 14.61
N GLY A 412 27.97 32.10 13.57
CA GLY A 412 29.23 31.55 13.08
C GLY A 412 29.87 30.49 14.00
N ASN A 413 29.15 30.01 15.01
CA ASN A 413 29.63 29.01 15.97
C ASN A 413 29.03 27.62 15.67
N SER A 414 29.31 27.10 14.47
CA SER A 414 28.74 25.82 13.99
C SER A 414 29.07 24.61 14.89
N GLU A 415 30.19 24.67 15.61
CA GLU A 415 30.65 23.65 16.56
C GLU A 415 29.81 23.58 17.84
N LYS A 416 29.03 24.63 18.14
CA LYS A 416 28.12 24.68 19.30
C LYS A 416 26.71 24.15 18.97
N GLN A 417 26.50 23.66 17.75
CA GLN A 417 25.26 22.99 17.40
C GLN A 417 25.11 21.69 18.20
N ILE A 418 23.90 21.43 18.66
CA ILE A 418 23.57 20.13 19.27
C ILE A 418 23.21 19.18 18.13
N LEU A 419 24.12 18.25 17.84
CA LEU A 419 23.95 17.22 16.81
C LEU A 419 23.79 15.86 17.50
N ILE A 420 22.59 15.29 17.42
CA ILE A 420 22.27 14.01 18.04
C ILE A 420 22.28 12.92 16.97
N GLU A 421 23.18 11.95 17.12
CA GLU A 421 23.23 10.78 16.23
C GLU A 421 22.04 9.82 16.47
N PRO A 422 21.35 9.34 15.42
CA PRO A 422 20.24 8.40 15.56
C PRO A 422 20.73 6.97 15.80
N ILE A 423 21.44 6.71 16.90
CA ILE A 423 22.10 5.42 17.20
C ILE A 423 21.12 4.23 17.11
N ILE A 424 19.89 4.39 17.62
CA ILE A 424 18.86 3.35 17.55
C ILE A 424 18.43 3.11 16.09
N GLY A 425 18.25 4.18 15.31
CA GLY A 425 17.92 4.10 13.88
C GLY A 425 19.05 3.42 13.09
N GLN A 426 20.30 3.72 13.42
CA GLN A 426 21.50 3.13 12.80
C GLN A 426 21.64 1.63 13.14
N ARG A 427 21.23 1.20 14.34
CA ARG A 427 21.30 -0.22 14.77
C ARG A 427 20.45 -1.16 13.92
N ILE A 428 19.34 -0.69 13.35
CA ILE A 428 18.44 -1.51 12.53
C ILE A 428 19.13 -1.96 11.22
N PRO A 429 19.68 -1.06 10.38
CA PRO A 429 20.51 -1.44 9.24
C PRO A 429 21.65 -2.40 9.58
N PHE A 430 22.29 -2.27 10.76
CA PHE A 430 23.37 -3.20 11.17
C PHE A 430 22.85 -4.59 11.48
N ALA A 431 21.72 -4.67 12.18
CA ALA A 431 21.02 -5.94 12.38
C ALA A 431 20.63 -6.59 11.05
N GLN A 432 20.43 -5.79 9.99
CA GLN A 432 20.16 -6.21 8.62
C GLN A 432 21.42 -6.48 7.77
N GLY A 433 22.63 -6.22 8.29
CA GLY A 433 23.89 -6.55 7.61
C GLY A 433 24.63 -5.37 6.93
N LYS A 434 24.24 -4.12 7.20
CA LYS A 434 24.96 -2.93 6.70
C LYS A 434 26.30 -2.73 7.43
N ASN A 435 27.37 -2.49 6.68
CA ASN A 435 28.74 -2.37 7.16
C ASN A 435 29.26 -0.92 7.04
N LEU A 436 28.81 -0.03 7.92
CA LEU A 436 29.24 1.38 7.91
C LEU A 436 29.76 1.89 9.28
N TYR A 437 29.45 1.20 10.39
CA TYR A 437 29.80 1.67 11.75
C TYR A 437 30.23 0.56 12.73
N GLY A 438 30.54 -0.64 12.25
CA GLY A 438 31.24 -1.69 13.04
C GLY A 438 30.43 -2.40 14.13
N PHE A 439 29.10 -2.34 14.14
CA PHE A 439 28.27 -3.05 15.13
C PHE A 439 28.01 -4.52 14.73
N GLU A 440 28.67 -5.47 15.40
CA GLU A 440 28.49 -6.93 15.23
C GLU A 440 27.16 -7.47 15.79
N VAL A 441 26.05 -7.22 15.09
CA VAL A 441 24.71 -7.67 15.50
C VAL A 441 24.02 -8.47 14.39
N LEU A 442 23.39 -9.59 14.75
CA LEU A 442 22.53 -10.42 13.87
C LEU A 442 23.16 -10.72 12.51
N LEU A 443 22.60 -10.20 11.41
CA LEU A 443 23.00 -10.53 10.04
C LEU A 443 24.37 -9.95 9.63
N PHE A 444 24.94 -9.02 10.40
CA PHE A 444 26.32 -8.61 10.18
C PHE A 444 27.33 -9.60 10.81
N SER A 445 26.95 -10.30 11.88
CA SER A 445 27.83 -11.26 12.56
C SER A 445 27.76 -12.64 11.89
N THR A 446 28.86 -13.04 11.24
CA THR A 446 28.96 -14.34 10.52
C THR A 446 28.79 -15.57 11.42
N ASN A 447 29.04 -15.41 12.72
CA ASN A 447 28.88 -16.45 13.72
C ASN A 447 27.44 -16.62 14.23
N ASN A 448 26.57 -15.63 13.97
CA ASN A 448 25.19 -15.60 14.47
C ASN A 448 24.32 -16.67 13.78
N PRO A 449 23.41 -17.35 14.51
CA PRO A 449 22.48 -18.31 13.92
C PRO A 449 21.65 -17.75 12.77
N ALA A 450 21.24 -16.47 12.83
CA ALA A 450 20.46 -15.81 11.78
C ALA A 450 21.26 -15.71 10.47
N PHE A 451 22.56 -15.38 10.55
CA PHE A 451 23.44 -15.35 9.37
C PHE A 451 23.62 -16.75 8.78
N LYS A 452 23.90 -17.75 9.64
CA LYS A 452 24.14 -19.14 9.22
C LYS A 452 22.91 -19.73 8.52
N ALA A 453 21.71 -19.46 9.03
CA ALA A 453 20.46 -19.95 8.42
C ALA A 453 20.16 -19.31 7.05
N GLY A 454 20.58 -18.06 6.82
CA GLY A 454 20.31 -17.35 5.57
C GLY A 454 21.38 -17.52 4.48
N ARG A 455 22.60 -17.95 4.83
CA ARG A 455 23.79 -17.90 3.96
C ARG A 455 23.63 -18.63 2.62
N SER A 456 22.84 -19.70 2.55
CA SER A 456 22.67 -20.53 1.34
C SER A 456 21.42 -20.20 0.52
N ILE A 457 20.65 -19.18 0.91
CA ILE A 457 19.41 -18.79 0.23
C ILE A 457 19.57 -17.35 -0.30
N ARG A 458 18.86 -16.39 0.28
CA ARG A 458 18.79 -14.98 -0.18
C ARG A 458 19.83 -14.04 0.42
N LEU A 459 20.53 -14.46 1.46
CA LEU A 459 21.36 -13.57 2.27
C LEU A 459 22.55 -12.96 1.50
N PRO A 460 23.26 -13.70 0.61
CA PRO A 460 24.36 -13.10 -0.15
C PRO A 460 23.92 -11.93 -1.05
N GLY A 461 22.80 -12.09 -1.77
CA GLY A 461 22.23 -11.02 -2.61
C GLY A 461 21.76 -9.83 -1.79
N TRP A 462 21.11 -10.08 -0.65
CA TRP A 462 20.70 -9.04 0.31
C TRP A 462 21.90 -8.24 0.85
N LEU A 463 22.94 -8.93 1.33
CA LEU A 463 24.14 -8.29 1.88
C LEU A 463 24.90 -7.49 0.84
N LYS A 464 24.90 -7.94 -0.43
CA LYS A 464 25.45 -7.15 -1.53
C LYS A 464 24.66 -5.84 -1.70
N ALA A 465 23.33 -5.92 -1.77
CA ALA A 465 22.48 -4.76 -2.01
C ALA A 465 22.53 -3.73 -0.86
N ILE A 466 22.44 -4.15 0.40
CA ILE A 466 22.42 -3.23 1.55
C ILE A 466 23.76 -2.51 1.79
N ASN A 467 24.85 -3.05 1.24
CA ASN A 467 26.19 -2.47 1.35
C ASN A 467 26.61 -1.69 0.09
N GLU A 468 25.71 -1.58 -0.90
CA GLU A 468 25.97 -0.84 -2.13
C GLU A 468 25.43 0.59 -2.01
N ASN A 469 26.33 1.58 -2.10
CA ASN A 469 25.99 3.00 -1.86
C ASN A 469 25.24 3.67 -3.04
N SER A 470 25.03 2.97 -4.14
CA SER A 470 24.37 3.49 -5.35
C SER A 470 22.84 3.34 -5.33
N ASN A 471 22.27 2.66 -4.33
CA ASN A 471 20.84 2.43 -4.20
C ASN A 471 20.24 3.10 -2.95
N SER A 472 18.92 2.98 -2.78
CA SER A 472 18.18 3.57 -1.65
C SER A 472 17.83 2.57 -0.53
N LEU A 473 18.40 1.37 -0.56
CA LEU A 473 18.16 0.35 0.46
C LEU A 473 18.91 0.71 1.74
N PHE A 474 18.17 1.10 2.79
CA PHE A 474 18.72 1.56 4.07
C PHE A 474 19.78 2.66 3.89
N LEU A 475 19.37 3.83 3.42
CA LEU A 475 20.25 5.01 3.32
C LEU A 475 21.01 5.29 4.63
N THR A 476 22.19 5.88 4.50
CA THR A 476 22.97 6.33 5.66
C THR A 476 22.27 7.51 6.30
N ILE A 477 22.06 7.44 7.61
CA ILE A 477 21.34 8.46 8.40
C ILE A 477 22.27 9.09 9.44
N GLY A 478 22.08 10.37 9.71
CA GLY A 478 22.84 11.16 10.67
C GLY A 478 21.98 12.14 11.48
N PRO A 479 22.58 13.20 12.05
CA PRO A 479 21.87 14.11 12.95
C PRO A 479 20.73 14.91 12.31
N GLY A 480 20.84 15.21 11.00
CA GLY A 480 19.75 15.83 10.25
C GLY A 480 18.52 14.92 10.17
N ASP A 481 18.74 13.64 9.89
CA ASP A 481 17.69 12.62 9.84
C ASP A 481 17.04 12.43 11.21
N PHE A 482 17.82 12.46 12.30
CA PHE A 482 17.26 12.40 13.65
C PHE A 482 16.22 13.50 13.88
N LEU A 483 16.57 14.76 13.59
CA LEU A 483 15.68 15.91 13.84
C LEU A 483 14.40 15.84 13.00
N VAL A 484 14.50 15.50 11.71
CA VAL A 484 13.30 15.38 10.85
C VAL A 484 12.41 14.22 11.28
N HIS A 485 12.96 13.10 11.77
CA HIS A 485 12.14 12.01 12.30
C HIS A 485 11.40 12.40 13.58
N GLN A 486 11.98 13.25 14.44
CA GLN A 486 11.26 13.81 15.59
C GLN A 486 10.15 14.79 15.15
N ALA A 487 10.38 15.57 14.09
CA ALA A 487 9.34 16.43 13.51
C ALA A 487 8.19 15.62 12.88
N ILE A 488 8.50 14.51 12.19
CA ILE A 488 7.50 13.56 11.68
C ILE A 488 6.73 12.95 12.86
N ALA A 489 7.42 12.51 13.91
CA ALA A 489 6.77 11.98 15.10
C ALA A 489 5.82 13.01 15.73
N LEU A 490 6.23 14.28 15.85
CA LEU A 490 5.39 15.37 16.33
C LEU A 490 4.13 15.52 15.47
N GLY A 491 4.27 15.56 14.14
CA GLY A 491 3.15 15.66 13.21
C GLY A 491 2.16 14.50 13.36
N LEU A 492 2.67 13.26 13.42
CA LEU A 492 1.85 12.05 13.59
C LEU A 492 1.10 12.02 14.93
N HIS A 493 1.77 12.36 16.04
CA HIS A 493 1.11 12.38 17.36
C HIS A 493 0.13 13.55 17.49
N THR A 494 0.42 14.69 16.87
CA THR A 494 -0.50 15.84 16.83
C THR A 494 -1.75 15.52 16.04
N ASN A 495 -1.60 14.98 14.84
CA ASN A 495 -2.73 14.54 14.03
C ASN A 495 -3.55 13.47 14.78
N THR A 496 -2.89 12.46 15.35
CA THR A 496 -3.56 11.40 16.12
C THR A 496 -4.31 11.98 17.33
N LEU A 497 -3.73 12.93 18.07
CA LEU A 497 -4.42 13.59 19.20
C LEU A 497 -5.71 14.27 18.74
N ILE A 498 -5.64 15.07 17.68
CA ILE A 498 -6.79 15.82 17.16
C ILE A 498 -7.92 14.85 16.79
N LEU A 499 -7.60 13.83 15.99
CA LEU A 499 -8.56 12.85 15.49
C LEU A 499 -9.14 11.96 16.59
N VAL A 500 -8.29 11.44 17.49
CA VAL A 500 -8.72 10.59 18.61
C VAL A 500 -9.58 11.38 19.58
N LYS A 501 -9.19 12.61 19.94
CA LYS A 501 -9.99 13.47 20.81
C LYS A 501 -11.35 13.76 20.15
N GLY A 502 -11.36 14.13 18.88
CA GLY A 502 -12.59 14.38 18.10
C GLY A 502 -13.56 13.20 18.15
N ALA A 503 -13.05 11.99 17.92
CA ALA A 503 -13.85 10.76 17.98
C ALA A 503 -14.34 10.40 19.40
N LEU A 504 -13.49 10.51 20.43
CA LEU A 504 -13.85 10.16 21.81
C LEU A 504 -14.78 11.18 22.49
N ASP A 505 -14.74 12.45 22.05
CA ASP A 505 -15.64 13.51 22.50
C ASP A 505 -16.85 13.71 21.57
N ALA A 506 -17.00 12.88 20.53
CA ALA A 506 -18.06 12.98 19.54
C ALA A 506 -19.46 12.83 20.16
N ARG A 507 -19.60 11.94 21.15
CA ARG A 507 -20.88 11.73 21.85
C ARG A 507 -21.21 12.82 22.87
N GLY A 508 -20.19 13.47 23.43
CA GLY A 508 -20.34 14.45 24.49
C GLY A 508 -19.02 14.79 25.17
N SER A 509 -18.90 16.03 25.61
CA SER A 509 -17.81 16.56 26.42
C SER A 509 -18.37 17.27 27.66
N LYS A 510 -17.50 17.77 28.55
CA LYS A 510 -17.97 18.57 29.69
C LYS A 510 -18.67 19.87 29.27
N LEU A 511 -18.24 20.47 28.16
CA LEU A 511 -18.79 21.73 27.65
C LEU A 511 -20.15 21.55 26.96
N ILE A 512 -20.34 20.42 26.26
CA ILE A 512 -21.62 20.01 25.65
C ILE A 512 -21.81 18.51 25.89
N PRO A 513 -22.53 18.12 26.97
CA PRO A 513 -22.71 16.72 27.32
C PRO A 513 -23.55 15.92 26.31
N ASN A 514 -24.47 16.59 25.61
CA ASN A 514 -25.45 15.99 24.71
C ASN A 514 -25.09 16.14 23.21
N LYS A 515 -23.79 16.22 22.89
CA LYS A 515 -23.31 16.46 21.52
C LYS A 515 -23.85 15.47 20.48
N LYS A 516 -24.02 14.20 20.88
CA LYS A 516 -24.61 13.16 20.02
C LYS A 516 -25.97 13.53 19.41
N ASP A 517 -26.76 14.39 20.07
CA ASP A 517 -28.12 14.73 19.65
C ASP A 517 -28.13 15.70 18.44
N PHE A 518 -27.00 16.39 18.21
CA PHE A 518 -26.82 17.30 17.07
C PHE A 518 -26.23 16.60 15.84
N GLY A 519 -25.68 15.40 16.00
CA GLY A 519 -25.02 14.65 14.93
C GLY A 519 -23.53 14.96 14.77
N TYR A 520 -22.99 14.63 13.59
CA TYR A 520 -21.54 14.66 13.31
C TYR A 520 -21.01 16.04 12.93
N SER A 521 -21.78 16.78 12.14
CA SER A 521 -21.40 18.08 11.58
C SER A 521 -22.48 19.10 11.90
N PHE A 522 -22.13 20.09 12.72
CA PHE A 522 -23.01 21.19 13.11
C PHE A 522 -22.13 22.43 13.39
N PRO A 523 -22.58 23.67 13.18
CA PRO A 523 -21.68 24.83 13.22
C PRO A 523 -21.10 25.16 14.61
N CYS A 524 -21.94 25.19 15.64
CA CYS A 524 -21.61 25.46 17.04
C CYS A 524 -22.87 25.25 17.91
N ASP A 525 -22.76 25.34 19.23
CA ASP A 525 -23.91 25.49 20.16
C ASP A 525 -23.97 26.93 20.71
N GLY A 526 -23.74 27.89 19.82
CA GLY A 526 -23.80 29.33 20.10
C GLY A 526 -22.62 29.91 20.89
N PRO A 527 -22.66 31.24 21.16
CA PRO A 527 -21.60 31.96 21.88
C PRO A 527 -21.68 31.78 23.41
N GLY A 528 -22.69 31.09 23.93
CA GLY A 528 -22.84 30.82 25.35
C GLY A 528 -21.69 29.95 25.92
N ARG A 529 -21.59 29.87 27.25
CA ARG A 529 -20.58 29.05 27.97
C ARG A 529 -19.11 29.35 27.58
N GLY A 530 -18.83 30.57 27.13
CA GLY A 530 -17.49 31.02 26.70
C GLY A 530 -17.21 30.85 25.20
N GLY A 531 -18.18 30.37 24.41
CA GLY A 531 -18.04 30.11 22.98
C GLY A 531 -17.86 28.62 22.68
N THR A 532 -18.51 28.15 21.61
CA THR A 532 -18.52 26.73 21.22
C THR A 532 -18.19 26.52 19.73
N CYS A 533 -17.38 27.41 19.16
CA CYS A 533 -16.87 27.26 17.80
C CYS A 533 -16.06 25.96 17.68
N ASP A 534 -16.12 25.32 16.51
CA ASP A 534 -15.31 24.15 16.13
C ASP A 534 -15.32 23.02 17.18
N ILE A 535 -16.52 22.71 17.70
CA ILE A 535 -16.71 21.77 18.82
C ILE A 535 -17.18 20.38 18.40
N PHE A 536 -17.67 20.20 17.17
CA PHE A 536 -18.21 18.95 16.68
C PHE A 536 -17.13 18.04 16.10
N ALA A 537 -17.46 16.76 15.91
CA ALA A 537 -16.48 15.77 15.47
C ALA A 537 -16.00 16.03 14.04
N TRP A 538 -16.84 16.62 13.18
CA TRP A 538 -16.42 17.07 11.85
C TRP A 538 -15.35 18.18 11.93
N ASP A 539 -15.49 19.12 12.88
CA ASP A 539 -14.53 20.23 13.06
C ASP A 539 -13.15 19.76 13.53
N ALA A 540 -13.06 18.54 14.08
CA ALA A 540 -11.78 17.90 14.40
C ALA A 540 -11.15 17.18 13.19
N ILE A 541 -11.92 16.91 12.12
CA ILE A 541 -11.39 16.41 10.85
C ILE A 541 -10.92 17.55 9.95
N TYR A 542 -11.64 18.68 9.97
CA TYR A 542 -11.24 19.94 9.36
C TYR A 542 -9.90 20.42 9.94
#